data_AF-A0A9Q9RT89-F1
#
_entry.id   AF-A0A9Q9RT89-F1
#
_cell.length_a   1.000
_cell.length_b   1.000
_cell.length_c   1.000
_cell.angle_alpha   90.00
_cell.angle_beta   90.00
_cell.angle_gamma   90.00
#
_symmetry.space_group_name_H-M   'P 1'
#
loop_
_entity.id
_entity.type
_entity.pdbx_description
1 polymer ?
#
loop_
_entity_poly.entity_id
_entity_poly.type
_entity_poly.pdbx_seq_one_letter_code
_entity_poly.pdbx_strand_id
1 'polypeptide(L)'
;MGFFPLSITRREVQSGFTKAPRTCFGSASKVNEADLADRGFSRGGRSEASCSGYFEGRWLLRNFAYHDIMMSVSMDCRPLIRGLYWASEDDTLADPYFGFASRILYLISETSILNADFAEAKLGSQTRGHSFAKRSHKIESELQSWVCPAGHDGSPLALLGEAYRNAALIHLYRTFSRYIESYSSILKANLKACVESIFTKMATTTQTITTIASTSKKEELKERADQAAVPDDLVVPGIFDSECDERLWVPQAPDVWFRPLLLSVSGCYFVNILRVRRSGILSRHRHAGCVHATVLKGRWHYLEHPWWATEGGYVFEPPGDIHTLEVPEDVKEMVTMFHVTGAYIYVDPDGNPVGVEDVFSKLDKARKHYEAVGLGASFADQFVR
;
A
#
# COMPACT_ATOMS: atom_id res chain seq x y z
N MET A 1 -56.28 -18.29 -46.43
CA MET A 1 -55.05 -18.63 -47.19
C MET A 1 -53.88 -17.93 -46.51
N GLY A 2 -52.90 -18.55 -45.86
CA GLY A 2 -52.57 -19.94 -45.56
C GLY A 2 -51.14 -19.93 -44.99
N PHE A 3 -50.99 -20.44 -43.75
CA PHE A 3 -49.88 -21.24 -43.17
C PHE A 3 -48.41 -20.74 -43.24
N PHE A 4 -47.51 -20.87 -42.25
CA PHE A 4 -47.41 -21.44 -40.88
C PHE A 4 -46.19 -20.77 -40.18
N PRO A 5 -46.19 -20.56 -38.85
CA PRO A 5 -45.03 -20.12 -38.03
C PRO A 5 -44.40 -21.30 -37.26
N LEU A 6 -43.16 -21.17 -36.76
CA LEU A 6 -42.61 -22.12 -35.77
C LEU A 6 -41.69 -21.44 -34.74
N SER A 7 -42.11 -21.56 -33.48
CA SER A 7 -41.34 -21.40 -32.24
C SER A 7 -40.72 -22.75 -31.82
N ILE A 8 -39.75 -22.75 -30.88
CA ILE A 8 -39.35 -23.83 -29.91
C ILE A 8 -38.00 -23.38 -29.29
N THR A 9 -37.93 -22.83 -28.05
CA THR A 9 -37.81 -23.40 -26.68
C THR A 9 -36.41 -23.83 -26.20
N ARG A 10 -36.23 -23.69 -24.88
CA ARG A 10 -35.00 -23.62 -24.06
C ARG A 10 -34.77 -24.93 -23.28
N ARG A 11 -33.58 -25.56 -23.38
CA ARG A 11 -32.74 -26.17 -22.31
C ARG A 11 -31.80 -27.29 -22.78
N GLU A 12 -30.54 -27.19 -22.32
CA GLU A 12 -29.62 -28.26 -21.84
C GLU A 12 -29.07 -29.27 -22.90
N VAL A 13 -27.81 -29.72 -22.94
CA VAL A 13 -26.68 -29.78 -21.98
C VAL A 13 -25.38 -30.14 -22.75
N GLN A 14 -24.24 -29.60 -22.27
CA GLN A 14 -22.82 -30.06 -22.36
C GLN A 14 -22.28 -30.75 -23.63
N SER A 15 -21.24 -30.16 -24.24
CA SER A 15 -19.89 -30.76 -24.37
C SER A 15 -19.00 -29.94 -25.32
N GLY A 16 -17.70 -29.82 -24.99
CA GLY A 16 -16.67 -29.50 -25.98
C GLY A 16 -15.99 -28.13 -25.90
N PHE A 17 -15.36 -27.78 -24.78
CA PHE A 17 -14.27 -26.79 -24.80
C PHE A 17 -13.04 -27.42 -25.47
N THR A 18 -12.74 -27.00 -26.71
CA THR A 18 -11.45 -27.25 -27.37
C THR A 18 -10.70 -25.93 -27.54
N LYS A 19 -9.39 -26.00 -27.22
CA LYS A 19 -8.42 -24.90 -27.18
C LYS A 19 -8.32 -24.13 -28.50
N ALA A 20 -8.34 -22.80 -28.44
CA ALA A 20 -7.82 -21.93 -29.49
C ALA A 20 -6.32 -21.61 -29.26
N PRO A 21 -5.50 -21.45 -30.32
CA PRO A 21 -4.05 -21.30 -30.22
C PRO A 21 -3.61 -19.86 -29.91
N ARG A 22 -2.53 -19.73 -29.14
CA ARG A 22 -1.82 -18.47 -28.87
C ARG A 22 -0.82 -18.19 -29.99
N THR A 23 -0.96 -17.06 -30.68
CA THR A 23 0.14 -16.39 -31.39
C THR A 23 -0.06 -14.88 -31.36
N CYS A 24 1.05 -14.16 -31.36
CA CYS A 24 1.25 -12.70 -31.42
C CYS A 24 1.68 -12.03 -30.10
N PHE A 25 2.96 -12.21 -29.74
CA PHE A 25 3.76 -11.13 -29.17
C PHE A 25 5.07 -11.05 -29.96
N GLY A 26 5.33 -9.86 -30.50
CA GLY A 26 6.52 -9.53 -31.29
C GLY A 26 7.79 -9.53 -30.46
N SER A 27 8.91 -9.68 -31.17
CA SER A 27 10.27 -9.79 -30.68
C SER A 27 10.70 -8.63 -29.78
N ALA A 28 10.83 -8.88 -28.48
CA ALA A 28 11.73 -8.13 -27.61
C ALA A 28 13.12 -8.77 -27.68
N SER A 29 14.12 -7.95 -28.00
CA SER A 29 15.53 -8.30 -28.01
C SER A 29 15.96 -8.94 -26.68
N LYS A 30 16.61 -10.11 -26.77
CA LYS A 30 17.16 -10.87 -25.64
C LYS A 30 18.11 -10.00 -24.82
N VAL A 31 17.70 -9.59 -23.63
CA VAL A 31 18.63 -9.20 -22.57
C VAL A 31 19.12 -10.48 -21.94
N ASN A 32 20.43 -10.67 -21.90
CA ASN A 32 21.08 -11.89 -21.43
C ASN A 32 20.97 -11.96 -19.89
N GLU A 33 20.32 -13.00 -19.35
CA GLU A 33 20.09 -13.21 -17.91
C GLU A 33 21.39 -13.32 -17.07
N ALA A 34 22.56 -13.41 -17.72
CA ALA A 34 23.86 -13.45 -17.05
C ALA A 34 24.30 -12.09 -16.46
N ASP A 35 23.75 -10.96 -16.92
CA ASP A 35 24.22 -9.62 -16.48
C ASP A 35 23.62 -9.12 -15.16
N LEU A 36 22.62 -9.82 -14.60
CA LEU A 36 21.95 -9.43 -13.35
C LEU A 36 22.48 -10.18 -12.11
N ALA A 37 23.36 -11.17 -12.28
CA ALA A 37 23.77 -12.07 -11.19
C ALA A 37 24.99 -11.62 -10.38
N ASP A 38 25.76 -10.61 -10.81
CA ASP A 38 27.11 -10.36 -10.26
C ASP A 38 27.36 -8.93 -9.72
N ARG A 39 26.31 -8.16 -9.42
CA ARG A 39 26.49 -6.87 -8.72
C ARG A 39 26.33 -7.03 -7.22
N GLY A 40 27.32 -7.68 -6.60
CA GLY A 40 27.58 -7.50 -5.18
C GLY A 40 27.87 -6.02 -4.91
N PHE A 41 27.14 -5.40 -3.99
CA PHE A 41 27.37 -4.03 -3.54
C PHE A 41 28.73 -3.99 -2.82
N SER A 42 29.80 -3.77 -3.60
CA SER A 42 31.15 -3.61 -3.10
C SER A 42 31.27 -2.19 -2.54
N ARG A 43 31.74 -2.06 -1.29
CA ARG A 43 32.05 -0.77 -0.63
C ARG A 43 33.01 0.05 -1.49
N GLY A 44 32.46 0.93 -2.33
CA GLY A 44 33.20 1.87 -3.17
C GLY A 44 32.80 3.30 -2.78
N GLY A 45 33.73 4.02 -2.16
CA GLY A 45 33.49 5.37 -1.64
C GLY A 45 33.15 6.39 -2.70
N ARG A 46 31.96 6.99 -2.58
CA ARG A 46 31.60 8.36 -2.99
C ARG A 46 30.44 8.81 -2.08
N SER A 47 30.71 9.83 -1.27
CA SER A 47 29.81 10.54 -0.34
C SER A 47 28.55 9.77 0.10
N GLU A 48 28.72 8.90 1.10
CA GLU A 48 27.64 8.33 1.91
C GLU A 48 26.96 9.43 2.75
N ALA A 49 26.17 10.29 2.10
CA ALA A 49 24.88 10.59 2.68
C ALA A 49 24.00 9.37 2.36
N SER A 50 24.27 8.25 3.04
CA SER A 50 23.63 6.97 2.72
C SER A 50 22.12 7.16 2.83
N CYS A 51 21.34 6.57 1.92
CA CYS A 51 19.88 6.53 2.05
C CYS A 51 19.48 5.96 3.43
N SER A 52 20.31 5.07 4.01
CA SER A 52 20.20 4.56 5.37
C SER A 52 20.45 5.60 6.49
N GLY A 53 21.10 6.73 6.22
CA GLY A 53 21.34 7.80 7.17
C GLY A 53 20.08 8.61 7.51
N TYR A 54 19.15 8.72 6.56
CA TYR A 54 17.89 9.45 6.72
C TYR A 54 16.73 8.51 7.04
N PHE A 55 15.74 8.99 7.81
CA PHE A 55 14.60 8.19 8.25
C PHE A 55 13.76 7.70 7.06
N GLU A 56 13.45 8.60 6.14
CA GLU A 56 12.65 8.33 4.94
C GLU A 56 13.33 7.29 4.05
N GLY A 57 14.66 7.38 3.93
CA GLY A 57 15.44 6.43 3.16
C GLY A 57 15.48 5.03 3.79
N ARG A 58 15.63 4.93 5.12
CA ARG A 58 15.50 3.64 5.84
C ARG A 58 14.11 3.04 5.67
N TRP A 59 13.07 3.86 5.81
CA TRP A 59 11.68 3.42 5.62
C TRP A 59 11.45 2.91 4.19
N LEU A 60 11.89 3.65 3.17
CA LEU A 60 11.76 3.26 1.77
C LEU A 60 12.44 1.91 1.50
N LEU A 61 13.68 1.75 1.97
CA LEU A 61 14.43 0.49 1.79
C LEU A 61 13.70 -0.70 2.43
N ARG A 62 13.11 -0.52 3.61
CA ARG A 62 12.34 -1.57 4.31
C ARG A 62 11.02 -1.88 3.62
N ASN A 63 10.29 -0.87 3.15
CA ASN A 63 9.05 -1.05 2.40
C ASN A 63 9.31 -1.87 1.13
N PHE A 64 10.33 -1.51 0.34
CA PHE A 64 10.69 -2.26 -0.87
C PHE A 64 11.16 -3.68 -0.55
N ALA A 65 11.99 -3.86 0.49
CA ALA A 65 12.42 -5.18 0.91
C ALA A 65 11.24 -6.07 1.33
N TYR A 66 10.32 -5.55 2.15
CA TYR A 66 9.13 -6.28 2.58
C TYR A 66 8.32 -6.78 1.37
N HIS A 67 7.99 -5.89 0.43
CA HIS A 67 7.21 -6.26 -0.75
C HIS A 67 7.94 -7.24 -1.67
N ASP A 68 9.24 -7.08 -1.88
CA ASP A 68 10.05 -8.00 -2.69
C ASP A 68 10.10 -9.41 -2.07
N ILE A 69 10.31 -9.49 -0.75
CA ILE A 69 10.33 -10.77 -0.02
C ILE A 69 8.96 -11.45 -0.08
N MET A 70 7.87 -10.72 0.17
CA MET A 70 6.52 -11.28 0.12
C MET A 70 6.12 -11.72 -1.29
N MET A 71 6.56 -10.97 -2.32
CA MET A 71 6.41 -11.37 -3.72
C MET A 71 7.16 -12.67 -4.00
N SER A 72 8.41 -12.81 -3.52
CA SER A 72 9.21 -14.03 -3.70
C SER A 72 8.53 -15.29 -3.17
N VAL A 73 7.85 -15.18 -2.02
CA VAL A 73 7.08 -16.28 -1.42
C VAL A 73 5.84 -16.58 -2.26
N SER A 74 5.10 -15.55 -2.64
CA SER A 74 3.82 -15.68 -3.36
C SER A 74 4.00 -16.24 -4.78
N MET A 75 5.06 -15.82 -5.45
CA MET A 75 5.38 -16.19 -6.83
C MET A 75 6.33 -17.39 -6.93
N ASP A 76 6.73 -17.96 -5.78
CA ASP A 76 7.67 -19.09 -5.69
C ASP A 76 8.99 -18.84 -6.45
N CYS A 77 9.51 -17.61 -6.36
CA CYS A 77 10.68 -17.15 -7.09
C CYS A 77 11.74 -16.53 -6.15
N ARG A 78 12.87 -16.10 -6.71
CA ARG A 78 13.90 -15.38 -5.95
C ARG A 78 13.44 -13.93 -5.72
N PRO A 79 13.78 -13.32 -4.58
CA PRO A 79 13.67 -11.87 -4.44
C PRO A 79 14.56 -11.18 -5.48
N LEU A 80 14.12 -10.02 -5.95
CA LEU A 80 14.84 -9.23 -6.94
C LEU A 80 16.12 -8.63 -6.38
N ILE A 81 16.10 -8.20 -5.11
CA ILE A 81 17.26 -7.64 -4.41
C ILE A 81 17.59 -8.51 -3.20
N ARG A 82 18.81 -9.05 -3.18
CA ARG A 82 19.28 -9.94 -2.11
C ARG A 82 20.00 -9.17 -1.00
N GLY A 83 19.99 -9.76 0.19
CA GLY A 83 20.79 -9.31 1.31
C GLY A 83 19.99 -8.52 2.34
N LEU A 84 20.73 -8.05 3.36
CA LEU A 84 20.19 -7.39 4.56
C LEU A 84 20.44 -5.87 4.52
N TYR A 85 20.41 -5.26 3.34
CA TYR A 85 20.72 -3.83 3.14
C TYR A 85 19.74 -2.88 3.84
N TRP A 86 18.59 -3.40 4.28
CA TRP A 86 17.46 -2.67 4.86
C TRP A 86 17.33 -2.85 6.38
N ALA A 87 18.13 -3.73 7.00
CA ALA A 87 18.08 -3.92 8.44
C ALA A 87 18.64 -2.71 9.19
N SER A 88 18.08 -2.48 10.37
CA SER A 88 18.62 -1.52 11.33
C SER A 88 19.88 -2.10 11.98
N GLU A 89 20.81 -1.24 12.40
CA GLU A 89 21.80 -1.62 13.41
C GLU A 89 21.17 -1.70 14.81
N ASP A 90 20.10 -0.92 15.02
CA ASP A 90 19.29 -0.90 16.23
C ASP A 90 17.92 -1.54 15.98
N ASP A 91 17.78 -2.81 16.37
CA ASP A 91 16.55 -3.61 16.30
C ASP A 91 15.75 -3.57 17.62
N THR A 92 16.04 -2.63 18.53
CA THR A 92 15.28 -2.49 19.80
C THR A 92 13.91 -1.86 19.60
N LEU A 93 13.72 -1.12 18.50
CA LEU A 93 12.43 -0.53 18.13
C LEU A 93 11.67 -1.43 17.15
N ALA A 94 10.37 -1.55 17.38
CA ALA A 94 9.45 -2.26 16.53
C ALA A 94 9.37 -1.63 15.13
N ASP A 95 9.55 -2.43 14.07
CA ASP A 95 9.29 -1.97 12.71
C ASP A 95 7.78 -1.91 12.41
N PRO A 96 7.27 -0.88 11.71
CA PRO A 96 5.85 -0.79 11.36
C PRO A 96 5.30 -1.94 10.51
N TYR A 97 6.12 -2.61 9.70
CA TYR A 97 5.66 -3.68 8.80
C TYR A 97 5.72 -5.06 9.43
N PHE A 98 6.72 -5.31 10.28
CA PHE A 98 7.04 -6.65 10.75
C PHE A 98 7.47 -6.72 12.22
N GLY A 99 7.29 -5.63 13.00
CA GLY A 99 7.66 -5.59 14.41
C GLY A 99 9.13 -5.94 14.61
N PHE A 100 9.39 -6.93 15.46
CA PHE A 100 10.75 -7.43 15.73
C PHE A 100 11.23 -8.53 14.75
N ALA A 101 10.50 -8.79 13.67
CA ALA A 101 10.76 -9.90 12.77
C ALA A 101 11.71 -9.58 11.60
N SER A 102 12.53 -8.52 11.71
CA SER A 102 13.52 -8.11 10.69
C SER A 102 14.39 -9.30 10.25
N ARG A 103 15.04 -9.97 11.20
CA ARG A 103 15.90 -11.11 10.91
C ARG A 103 15.12 -12.29 10.32
N ILE A 104 13.89 -12.50 10.76
CA ILE A 104 13.03 -13.57 10.27
C ILE A 104 12.65 -13.34 8.80
N LEU A 105 12.29 -12.12 8.40
CA LEU A 105 11.99 -11.80 7.00
C LEU A 105 13.19 -12.03 6.08
N TYR A 106 14.39 -11.67 6.54
CA TYR A 106 15.60 -12.02 5.81
C TYR A 106 15.76 -13.54 5.63
N LEU A 107 15.48 -14.35 6.66
CA LEU A 107 15.55 -15.81 6.55
C LEU A 107 14.45 -16.39 5.63
N ILE A 108 13.29 -15.74 5.52
CA ILE A 108 12.27 -16.07 4.52
C ILE A 108 12.80 -15.84 3.11
N SER A 109 13.45 -14.69 2.86
CA SER A 109 14.14 -14.41 1.59
C SER A 109 15.16 -15.49 1.23
N GLU A 110 16.02 -15.85 2.20
CA GLU A 110 17.03 -16.90 2.01
C GLU A 110 16.40 -18.28 1.72
N THR A 111 15.23 -18.55 2.29
CA THR A 111 14.45 -19.77 2.03
C THR A 111 13.89 -19.77 0.61
N SER A 112 13.36 -18.65 0.12
CA SER A 112 12.91 -18.52 -1.29
C SER A 112 14.06 -18.71 -2.28
N ILE A 113 15.24 -18.16 -1.97
CA ILE A 113 16.46 -18.37 -2.76
C ILE A 113 16.86 -19.85 -2.76
N LEU A 114 16.85 -20.50 -1.58
CA LEU A 114 17.14 -21.92 -1.43
C LEU A 114 16.15 -22.80 -2.23
N ASN A 115 14.86 -22.47 -2.21
CA ASN A 115 13.82 -23.17 -2.96
C ASN A 115 14.06 -23.10 -4.47
N ALA A 116 14.40 -21.92 -5.00
CA ALA A 116 14.74 -21.75 -6.41
C ALA A 116 15.99 -22.56 -6.79
N ASP A 117 17.03 -22.55 -5.93
CA ASP A 117 18.24 -23.34 -6.18
C ASP A 117 17.95 -24.86 -6.18
N PHE A 118 17.05 -25.35 -5.32
CA PHE A 118 16.60 -26.75 -5.34
C PHE A 118 15.86 -27.10 -6.64
N ALA A 119 14.98 -26.21 -7.12
CA ALA A 119 14.25 -26.40 -8.37
C ALA A 119 15.20 -26.51 -9.57
N GLU A 120 16.18 -25.61 -9.66
CA GLU A 120 17.22 -25.63 -10.70
C GLU A 120 18.10 -26.89 -10.62
N ALA A 121 18.49 -27.30 -9.40
CA ALA A 121 19.31 -28.50 -9.21
C ALA A 121 18.59 -29.79 -9.66
N LYS A 122 17.28 -29.90 -9.37
CA LYS A 122 16.43 -31.02 -9.82
C LYS A 122 16.35 -31.13 -11.35
N LEU A 123 16.54 -30.02 -12.06
CA LEU A 123 16.49 -29.95 -13.53
C LEU A 123 17.82 -30.30 -14.23
N GLY A 124 18.94 -30.52 -13.52
CA GLY A 124 20.14 -31.10 -14.15
C GLY A 124 21.54 -30.77 -13.59
N SER A 125 21.73 -30.35 -12.33
CA SER A 125 23.08 -30.03 -11.81
C SER A 125 23.50 -30.93 -10.64
N GLN A 126 24.43 -31.87 -10.89
CA GLN A 126 24.81 -32.93 -9.93
C GLN A 126 25.90 -32.58 -8.90
N THR A 127 26.29 -31.31 -8.72
CA THR A 127 27.40 -30.97 -7.79
C THR A 127 27.03 -29.89 -6.77
N ARG A 128 25.98 -30.09 -5.96
CA ARG A 128 25.60 -29.11 -4.91
C ARG A 128 25.04 -29.64 -3.58
N GLY A 129 24.92 -30.96 -3.38
CA GLY A 129 24.24 -31.55 -2.21
C GLY A 129 24.73 -31.07 -0.83
N HIS A 130 26.05 -30.98 -0.61
CA HIS A 130 26.61 -30.50 0.66
C HIS A 130 26.36 -29.01 0.93
N SER A 131 26.29 -28.18 -0.13
CA SER A 131 26.00 -26.75 0.00
C SER A 131 24.56 -26.52 0.45
N PHE A 132 23.61 -27.30 -0.07
CA PHE A 132 22.21 -27.23 0.32
C PHE A 132 21.98 -27.66 1.76
N ALA A 133 22.50 -28.81 2.18
CA ALA A 133 22.35 -29.29 3.55
C ALA A 133 22.88 -28.27 4.57
N LYS A 134 24.04 -27.66 4.29
CA LYS A 134 24.64 -26.62 5.16
C LYS A 134 23.78 -25.36 5.23
N ARG A 135 23.25 -24.88 4.10
CA ARG A 135 22.39 -23.69 4.05
C ARG A 135 21.04 -23.95 4.71
N SER A 136 20.42 -25.10 4.46
CA SER A 136 19.21 -25.57 5.12
C SER A 136 19.36 -25.59 6.64
N HIS A 137 20.41 -26.25 7.15
CA HIS A 137 20.69 -26.29 8.59
C HIS A 137 20.93 -24.91 9.18
N LYS A 138 21.64 -24.04 8.46
CA LYS A 138 21.91 -22.68 8.94
C LYS A 138 20.61 -21.88 9.11
N ILE A 139 19.75 -21.87 8.09
CA ILE A 139 18.47 -21.15 8.15
C ILE A 139 17.59 -21.73 9.26
N GLU A 140 17.47 -23.06 9.33
CA GLU A 140 16.67 -23.74 10.36
C GLU A 140 17.18 -23.43 11.77
N SER A 141 18.49 -23.55 11.99
CA SER A 141 19.11 -23.26 13.29
C SER A 141 18.88 -21.81 13.71
N GLU A 142 19.04 -20.85 12.80
CA GLU A 142 18.80 -19.44 13.11
C GLU A 142 17.32 -19.15 13.43
N LEU A 143 16.39 -19.77 12.70
CA LEU A 143 14.96 -19.67 13.01
C LEU A 143 14.59 -20.34 14.34
N GLN A 144 15.23 -21.46 14.67
CA GLN A 144 14.98 -22.18 15.92
C GLN A 144 15.53 -21.43 17.12
N SER A 145 16.72 -20.83 16.99
CA SER A 145 17.40 -20.08 18.06
C SER A 145 16.99 -18.61 18.16
N TRP A 146 16.18 -18.10 17.22
CA TRP A 146 15.73 -16.70 17.27
C TRP A 146 14.94 -16.42 18.55
N VAL A 147 15.25 -15.28 19.15
CA VAL A 147 14.57 -14.71 20.31
C VAL A 147 14.22 -13.25 20.02
N CYS A 148 13.14 -12.78 20.62
CA CYS A 148 12.76 -11.37 20.56
C CYS A 148 13.86 -10.49 21.21
N PRO A 149 14.10 -9.25 20.74
CA PRO A 149 14.96 -8.30 21.41
C PRO A 149 14.62 -8.14 22.91
N ALA A 150 15.66 -7.98 23.73
CA ALA A 150 15.55 -7.97 25.20
C ALA A 150 14.62 -6.86 25.71
N GLY A 151 13.85 -7.15 26.76
CA GLY A 151 12.91 -6.21 27.38
C GLY A 151 11.46 -6.31 26.84
N HIS A 152 11.21 -7.18 25.86
CA HIS A 152 9.89 -7.36 25.26
C HIS A 152 9.29 -8.76 25.46
N ASP A 153 9.91 -9.60 26.30
CA ASP A 153 9.48 -10.99 26.53
C ASP A 153 8.02 -11.08 26.95
N GLY A 154 7.26 -11.93 26.27
CA GLY A 154 5.83 -12.13 26.53
C GLY A 154 4.92 -10.98 26.10
N SER A 155 5.46 -9.90 25.52
CA SER A 155 4.64 -8.83 24.95
C SER A 155 3.85 -9.31 23.72
N PRO A 156 2.70 -8.69 23.41
CA PRO A 156 1.95 -8.96 22.17
C PRO A 156 2.83 -8.95 20.91
N LEU A 157 3.80 -8.03 20.85
CA LEU A 157 4.67 -7.88 19.70
C LEU A 157 5.76 -8.95 19.64
N ALA A 158 6.29 -9.40 20.78
CA ALA A 158 7.18 -10.55 20.84
C ALA A 158 6.48 -11.84 20.40
N LEU A 159 5.23 -12.04 20.85
CA LEU A 159 4.39 -13.17 20.43
C LEU A 159 4.09 -13.13 18.92
N LEU A 160 3.91 -11.94 18.35
CA LEU A 160 3.80 -11.75 16.91
C LEU A 160 5.11 -12.14 16.19
N GLY A 161 6.26 -11.72 16.70
CA GLY A 161 7.58 -12.14 16.21
C GLY A 161 7.76 -13.67 16.24
N GLU A 162 7.34 -14.32 17.32
CA GLU A 162 7.32 -15.79 17.40
C GLU A 162 6.38 -16.44 16.38
N ALA A 163 5.24 -15.82 16.07
CA ALA A 163 4.34 -16.31 15.04
C ALA A 163 4.98 -16.19 13.64
N TYR A 164 5.65 -15.06 13.34
CA TYR A 164 6.45 -14.91 12.11
C TYR A 164 7.55 -15.97 12.01
N ARG A 165 8.25 -16.26 13.11
CA ARG A 165 9.28 -17.30 13.17
C ARG A 165 8.73 -18.67 12.82
N ASN A 166 7.57 -19.03 13.36
CA ASN A 166 6.90 -20.29 13.04
C ASN A 166 6.40 -20.32 11.59
N ALA A 167 5.93 -19.20 11.05
CA ALA A 167 5.55 -19.09 9.64
C ALA A 167 6.77 -19.29 8.70
N ALA A 168 7.93 -18.73 9.06
CA ALA A 168 9.17 -18.94 8.33
C ALA A 168 9.63 -20.41 8.37
N LEU A 169 9.51 -21.08 9.52
CA LEU A 169 9.76 -22.52 9.64
C LEU A 169 8.81 -23.34 8.77
N ILE A 170 7.53 -22.96 8.68
CA ILE A 170 6.57 -23.60 7.77
C ILE A 170 7.03 -23.46 6.32
N HIS A 171 7.43 -22.26 5.90
CA HIS A 171 7.96 -22.03 4.54
C HIS A 171 9.15 -22.95 4.25
N LEU A 172 10.12 -22.99 5.18
CA LEU A 172 11.31 -23.83 5.07
C LEU A 172 10.99 -25.33 5.00
N TYR A 173 10.15 -25.86 5.90
CA TYR A 173 9.80 -27.27 5.91
C TYR A 173 8.95 -27.68 4.69
N ARG A 174 8.15 -26.76 4.15
CA ARG A 174 7.45 -26.97 2.87
C ARG A 174 8.44 -27.03 1.71
N THR A 175 9.46 -26.16 1.69
CA THR A 175 10.56 -26.27 0.73
C THR A 175 11.24 -27.62 0.82
N PHE A 176 11.60 -28.09 2.03
CA PHE A 176 12.23 -29.42 2.19
C PHE A 176 11.31 -30.55 1.71
N SER A 177 10.02 -30.50 2.05
CA SER A 177 9.05 -31.52 1.68
C SER A 177 8.87 -31.67 0.15
N ARG A 178 9.16 -30.63 -0.64
CA ARG A 178 9.08 -30.68 -2.11
C ARG A 178 10.23 -31.47 -2.75
N TYR A 179 11.36 -31.55 -2.06
CA TYR A 179 12.62 -32.05 -2.65
C TYR A 179 13.26 -33.20 -1.88
N ILE A 180 12.87 -33.45 -0.62
CA ILE A 180 13.50 -34.44 0.26
C ILE A 180 12.43 -35.38 0.84
N GLU A 181 12.19 -36.50 0.16
CA GLU A 181 11.13 -37.47 0.53
C GLU A 181 11.43 -38.24 1.83
N SER A 182 12.72 -38.45 2.16
CA SER A 182 13.16 -39.28 3.27
C SER A 182 12.73 -38.81 4.66
N TYR A 183 12.35 -37.52 4.80
CA TYR A 183 11.98 -36.92 6.09
C TYR A 183 10.48 -36.56 6.18
N SER A 184 9.63 -37.06 5.29
CA SER A 184 8.22 -36.65 5.15
C SER A 184 7.43 -36.71 6.47
N SER A 185 7.61 -37.75 7.30
CA SER A 185 6.89 -37.89 8.58
C SER A 185 7.33 -36.86 9.63
N ILE A 186 8.65 -36.65 9.76
CA ILE A 186 9.23 -35.67 10.68
C ILE A 186 8.85 -34.25 10.27
N LEU A 187 8.94 -33.93 8.97
CA LEU A 187 8.56 -32.62 8.45
C LEU A 187 7.07 -32.33 8.67
N LYS A 188 6.19 -33.32 8.50
CA LYS A 188 4.75 -33.18 8.81
C LYS A 188 4.51 -32.90 10.30
N ALA A 189 5.22 -33.57 11.20
CA ALA A 189 5.12 -33.31 12.64
C ALA A 189 5.60 -31.88 12.98
N ASN A 190 6.74 -31.46 12.42
CA ASN A 190 7.28 -30.11 12.63
C ASN A 190 6.35 -29.02 12.08
N LEU A 191 5.76 -29.24 10.90
CA LEU A 191 4.76 -28.34 10.31
C LEU A 191 3.54 -28.18 11.23
N LYS A 192 3.02 -29.30 11.75
CA LYS A 192 1.90 -29.29 12.69
C LYS A 192 2.24 -28.50 13.95
N ALA A 193 3.41 -28.74 14.54
CA ALA A 193 3.86 -28.03 15.74
C ALA A 193 3.99 -26.51 15.49
N CYS A 194 4.48 -26.09 14.31
CA CYS A 194 4.56 -24.67 13.96
C CYS A 194 3.16 -24.04 13.87
N VAL A 195 2.20 -24.72 13.24
CA VAL A 195 0.82 -24.25 13.10
C VAL A 195 0.15 -24.12 14.47
N GLU A 196 0.25 -25.15 15.32
CA GLU A 196 -0.27 -25.11 16.69
C GLU A 196 0.34 -23.98 17.50
N SER A 197 1.66 -23.78 17.37
CA SER A 197 2.37 -22.67 18.01
C SER A 197 1.83 -21.31 17.55
N ILE A 198 1.59 -21.09 16.26
CA ILE A 198 1.00 -19.83 15.78
C ILE A 198 -0.35 -19.58 16.44
N PHE A 199 -1.23 -20.59 16.46
CA PHE A 199 -2.55 -20.46 17.08
C PHE A 199 -2.47 -20.09 18.56
N THR A 200 -1.62 -20.77 19.33
CA THR A 200 -1.42 -20.45 20.75
C THR A 200 -0.96 -19.02 20.95
N LYS A 201 0.04 -18.56 20.18
CA LYS A 201 0.65 -17.22 20.32
C LYS A 201 -0.37 -16.13 19.96
N MET A 202 -1.16 -16.34 18.91
CA MET A 202 -2.22 -15.40 18.50
C MET A 202 -3.38 -15.34 19.50
N ALA A 203 -3.75 -16.48 20.09
CA ALA A 203 -4.75 -16.53 21.17
C ALA A 203 -4.27 -15.75 22.40
N THR A 204 -3.03 -15.99 22.85
CA THR A 204 -2.42 -15.26 23.97
C THR A 204 -2.32 -13.78 23.68
N THR A 205 -1.88 -13.39 22.48
CA THR A 205 -1.82 -11.98 22.04
C THR A 205 -3.18 -11.30 22.18
N THR A 206 -4.23 -11.94 21.65
CA THR A 206 -5.61 -11.43 21.71
C THR A 206 -6.08 -11.27 23.16
N GLN A 207 -5.81 -12.27 24.00
CA GLN A 207 -6.18 -12.24 25.42
C GLN A 207 -5.46 -11.10 26.15
N THR A 208 -4.14 -10.97 25.97
CA THR A 208 -3.32 -9.93 26.61
C THR A 208 -3.80 -8.53 26.20
N ILE A 209 -4.03 -8.28 24.91
CA ILE A 209 -4.55 -6.98 24.42
C ILE A 209 -5.91 -6.68 25.05
N THR A 210 -6.80 -7.67 25.11
CA THR A 210 -8.14 -7.52 25.71
C THR A 210 -8.04 -7.19 27.20
N THR A 211 -7.17 -7.88 27.95
CA THR A 211 -6.95 -7.62 29.37
C THR A 211 -6.38 -6.23 29.60
N ILE A 212 -5.35 -5.83 28.84
CA ILE A 212 -4.78 -4.47 28.93
C ILE A 212 -5.87 -3.43 28.68
N ALA A 213 -6.60 -3.54 27.56
CA ALA A 213 -7.68 -2.60 27.24
C ALA A 213 -8.75 -2.50 28.33
N SER A 214 -9.07 -3.61 29.02
CA SER A 214 -10.05 -3.64 30.10
C SER A 214 -9.55 -3.12 31.46
N THR A 215 -8.23 -3.10 31.67
CA THR A 215 -7.61 -2.77 32.97
C THR A 215 -6.91 -1.43 32.98
N SER A 216 -6.50 -0.91 31.82
CA SER A 216 -5.86 0.38 31.68
C SER A 216 -6.79 1.52 32.12
N LYS A 217 -6.29 2.36 33.03
CA LYS A 217 -7.00 3.59 33.41
C LYS A 217 -6.72 4.67 32.39
N LYS A 218 -7.73 5.50 32.10
CA LYS A 218 -7.60 6.64 31.17
C LYS A 218 -6.45 7.59 31.52
N GLU A 219 -6.12 7.70 32.80
CA GLU A 219 -5.03 8.54 33.33
C GLU A 219 -3.64 7.98 33.00
N GLU A 220 -3.49 6.65 32.97
CA GLU A 220 -2.23 5.96 32.65
C GLU A 220 -1.92 5.99 31.14
N LEU A 221 -2.95 6.12 30.29
CA LEU A 221 -2.84 6.23 28.83
C LEU A 221 -2.73 7.67 28.32
N LYS A 222 -2.74 8.66 29.21
CA LYS A 222 -2.82 10.09 28.85
C LYS A 222 -1.47 10.65 28.39
N GLU A 223 -0.37 10.05 28.84
CA GLU A 223 0.98 10.42 28.43
C GLU A 223 1.28 9.79 27.05
N ARG A 224 1.32 10.64 26.03
CA ARG A 224 1.82 10.24 24.70
C ARG A 224 3.32 10.01 24.86
N ALA A 225 3.81 8.82 24.55
CA ALA A 225 5.24 8.60 24.41
C ALA A 225 5.79 9.60 23.39
N ASP A 226 6.91 10.26 23.67
CA ASP A 226 7.58 11.17 22.75
C ASP A 226 8.01 10.41 21.48
N GLN A 227 7.10 10.36 20.51
CA GLN A 227 7.36 9.80 19.19
C GLN A 227 7.98 10.90 18.35
N ALA A 228 9.31 11.05 18.48
CA ALA A 228 10.06 11.96 17.64
C ALA A 228 9.74 11.70 16.15
N ALA A 229 9.47 12.78 15.40
CA ALA A 229 9.18 12.79 13.96
C ALA A 229 7.78 12.34 13.49
N VAL A 230 6.76 12.32 14.36
CA VAL A 230 5.35 12.16 13.93
C VAL A 230 4.68 13.53 13.83
N PRO A 231 4.09 13.93 12.68
CA PRO A 231 3.32 15.17 12.57
C PRO A 231 2.17 15.22 13.59
N ASP A 232 1.74 16.43 13.96
CA ASP A 232 0.61 16.61 14.87
C ASP A 232 -0.68 16.04 14.27
N ASP A 233 -1.59 15.57 15.13
CA ASP A 233 -2.92 15.16 14.69
C ASP A 233 -3.69 16.35 14.12
N LEU A 234 -4.63 16.10 13.21
CA LEU A 234 -5.52 17.12 12.66
C LEU A 234 -6.97 16.73 12.92
N VAL A 235 -7.69 17.59 13.64
CA VAL A 235 -9.13 17.43 13.89
C VAL A 235 -9.83 18.70 13.46
N VAL A 236 -10.70 18.58 12.45
CA VAL A 236 -11.54 19.69 11.99
C VAL A 236 -13.01 19.33 12.25
N PRO A 237 -13.64 19.85 13.31
CA PRO A 237 -15.06 19.63 13.57
C PRO A 237 -15.92 20.48 12.61
N GLY A 238 -17.19 20.12 12.47
CA GLY A 238 -18.18 20.97 11.80
C GLY A 238 -17.88 21.26 10.33
N ILE A 239 -17.26 20.33 9.60
CA ILE A 239 -16.87 20.55 8.20
C ILE A 239 -18.07 20.78 7.26
N PHE A 240 -19.28 20.47 7.73
CA PHE A 240 -20.56 20.62 7.01
C PHE A 240 -21.45 21.73 7.54
N ASP A 241 -21.03 22.44 8.59
CA ASP A 241 -21.91 23.41 9.24
C ASP A 241 -22.24 24.53 8.24
N SER A 242 -23.54 24.80 8.05
CA SER A 242 -24.03 25.80 7.10
C SER A 242 -23.61 27.23 7.47
N GLU A 243 -23.34 27.46 8.76
CA GLU A 243 -22.94 28.74 9.35
C GLU A 243 -21.41 28.82 9.58
N CYS A 244 -20.62 28.25 8.68
CA CYS A 244 -19.16 28.34 8.77
C CYS A 244 -18.65 29.73 8.34
N ASP A 245 -17.49 30.14 8.90
CA ASP A 245 -16.84 31.41 8.50
C ASP A 245 -16.52 31.40 7.00
N GLU A 246 -17.19 32.28 6.25
CA GLU A 246 -17.06 32.34 4.79
C GLU A 246 -15.63 32.66 4.32
N ARG A 247 -14.79 33.26 5.18
CA ARG A 247 -13.37 33.51 4.91
C ARG A 247 -12.55 32.23 4.76
N LEU A 248 -13.10 31.07 5.14
CA LEU A 248 -12.44 29.77 4.98
C LEU A 248 -12.53 29.23 3.54
N TRP A 249 -13.43 29.76 2.72
CA TRP A 249 -13.65 29.32 1.34
C TRP A 249 -12.72 30.04 0.35
N VAL A 250 -11.64 29.36 -0.02
CA VAL A 250 -10.63 29.84 -0.96
C VAL A 250 -11.19 29.81 -2.39
N PRO A 251 -11.25 30.95 -3.11
CA PRO A 251 -11.68 30.98 -4.50
C PRO A 251 -10.72 30.19 -5.40
N GLN A 252 -11.28 29.36 -6.28
CA GLN A 252 -10.52 28.60 -7.28
C GLN A 252 -10.81 29.07 -8.71
N ALA A 253 -12.07 29.36 -8.99
CA ALA A 253 -12.56 29.89 -10.26
C ALA A 253 -13.86 30.69 -9.98
N PRO A 254 -14.41 31.43 -10.96
CA PRO A 254 -15.73 32.03 -10.81
C PRO A 254 -16.76 31.00 -10.34
N ASP A 255 -17.41 31.29 -9.22
CA ASP A 255 -18.42 30.45 -8.58
C ASP A 255 -17.95 29.05 -8.13
N VAL A 256 -16.64 28.86 -7.96
CA VAL A 256 -16.01 27.63 -7.46
C VAL A 256 -15.03 27.96 -6.34
N TRP A 257 -15.25 27.37 -5.17
CA TRP A 257 -14.42 27.54 -4.00
C TRP A 257 -13.98 26.21 -3.44
N PHE A 258 -12.84 26.19 -2.77
CA PHE A 258 -12.44 25.08 -1.93
C PHE A 258 -12.19 25.52 -0.49
N ARG A 259 -12.52 24.65 0.46
CA ARG A 259 -12.12 24.77 1.86
C ARG A 259 -11.08 23.67 2.14
N PRO A 260 -9.81 24.01 2.44
CA PRO A 260 -8.80 23.04 2.83
C PRO A 260 -9.23 22.30 4.11
N LEU A 261 -9.04 20.98 4.14
CA LEU A 261 -9.11 20.19 5.37
C LEU A 261 -7.73 19.67 5.75
N LEU A 262 -6.91 19.24 4.78
CA LEU A 262 -5.55 18.77 4.99
C LEU A 262 -4.72 19.01 3.72
N LEU A 263 -3.47 19.47 3.88
CA LEU A 263 -2.50 19.71 2.83
C LEU A 263 -1.22 18.92 3.14
N SER A 264 -1.11 17.68 2.67
CA SER A 264 0.08 16.86 2.93
C SER A 264 1.16 17.14 1.91
N VAL A 265 2.13 17.99 2.29
CA VAL A 265 3.20 18.41 1.40
C VAL A 265 4.23 17.31 1.21
N SER A 266 4.43 16.48 2.23
CA SER A 266 5.34 15.31 2.22
C SER A 266 4.69 14.09 1.55
N GLY A 267 3.40 13.87 1.78
CA GLY A 267 2.62 12.78 1.19
C GLY A 267 2.11 13.07 -0.22
N CYS A 268 2.27 14.30 -0.72
CA CYS A 268 1.80 14.75 -2.02
C CYS A 268 0.30 14.49 -2.24
N TYR A 269 -0.54 14.91 -1.30
CA TYR A 269 -1.99 14.83 -1.44
C TYR A 269 -2.68 15.96 -0.67
N PHE A 270 -3.95 16.20 -0.98
CA PHE A 270 -4.78 17.12 -0.21
C PHE A 270 -6.20 16.59 -0.02
N VAL A 271 -6.82 17.02 1.07
CA VAL A 271 -8.24 16.83 1.34
C VAL A 271 -8.90 18.19 1.41
N ASN A 272 -9.94 18.41 0.61
CA ASN A 272 -10.68 19.66 0.59
C ASN A 272 -12.17 19.42 0.36
N ILE A 273 -12.99 20.38 0.78
CA ILE A 273 -14.38 20.47 0.34
C ILE A 273 -14.43 21.42 -0.84
N LEU A 274 -15.02 21.00 -1.94
CA LEU A 274 -15.30 21.83 -3.10
C LEU A 274 -16.76 22.29 -3.05
N ARG A 275 -17.00 23.59 -3.19
CA ARG A 275 -18.33 24.20 -3.31
C ARG A 275 -18.45 24.86 -4.68
N VAL A 276 -19.51 24.51 -5.39
CA VAL A 276 -19.80 25.00 -6.74
C VAL A 276 -21.22 25.54 -6.77
N ARG A 277 -21.37 26.82 -7.13
CA ARG A 277 -22.68 27.50 -7.28
C ARG A 277 -22.96 27.92 -8.73
N ARG A 278 -22.35 27.23 -9.68
CA ARG A 278 -22.59 27.36 -11.12
C ARG A 278 -22.97 26.03 -11.74
N SER A 279 -23.70 26.09 -12.84
CA SER A 279 -24.00 24.95 -13.70
C SER A 279 -23.07 24.91 -14.92
N GLY A 280 -23.07 23.76 -15.61
CA GLY A 280 -22.29 23.50 -16.81
C GLY A 280 -20.94 22.82 -16.52
N ILE A 281 -20.08 22.84 -17.54
CA ILE A 281 -18.77 22.19 -17.51
C ILE A 281 -17.81 23.00 -16.63
N LEU A 282 -17.22 22.34 -15.63
CA LEU A 282 -16.22 22.96 -14.76
C LEU A 282 -14.82 22.90 -15.38
N SER A 283 -14.38 21.69 -15.73
CA SER A 283 -13.05 21.44 -16.26
C SER A 283 -12.90 20.00 -16.76
N ARG A 284 -12.11 19.81 -17.82
CA ARG A 284 -11.53 18.52 -18.18
C ARG A 284 -10.13 18.39 -17.57
N HIS A 285 -9.86 17.26 -16.93
CA HIS A 285 -8.59 17.04 -16.26
C HIS A 285 -8.22 15.57 -16.18
N ARG A 286 -6.93 15.33 -15.93
CA ARG A 286 -6.34 14.01 -15.72
C ARG A 286 -5.74 13.94 -14.32
N HIS A 287 -5.97 12.85 -13.60
CA HIS A 287 -5.36 12.65 -12.28
C HIS A 287 -4.02 11.91 -12.37
N ALA A 288 -3.02 12.37 -11.61
CA ALA A 288 -1.74 11.68 -11.47
C ALA A 288 -1.80 10.54 -10.44
N GLY A 289 -2.64 10.67 -9.42
CA GLY A 289 -2.96 9.63 -8.43
C GLY A 289 -4.46 9.36 -8.37
N CYS A 290 -4.91 8.61 -7.35
CA CYS A 290 -6.33 8.32 -7.19
C CYS A 290 -7.08 9.49 -6.54
N VAL A 291 -8.38 9.57 -6.81
CA VAL A 291 -9.28 10.50 -6.13
C VAL A 291 -10.42 9.74 -5.48
N HIS A 292 -10.74 10.16 -4.26
CA HIS A 292 -11.93 9.74 -3.54
C HIS A 292 -12.82 10.94 -3.34
N ALA A 293 -14.10 10.80 -3.67
CA ALA A 293 -15.09 11.86 -3.47
C ALA A 293 -16.25 11.36 -2.60
N THR A 294 -16.71 12.21 -1.69
CA THR A 294 -17.98 12.01 -0.98
C THR A 294 -18.86 13.20 -1.29
N VAL A 295 -20.03 12.95 -1.87
CA VAL A 295 -20.97 14.00 -2.26
C VAL A 295 -21.77 14.42 -1.03
N LEU A 296 -21.62 15.69 -0.67
CA LEU A 296 -22.17 16.25 0.56
C LEU A 296 -23.50 16.93 0.33
N LYS A 297 -23.68 17.53 -0.86
CA LYS A 297 -24.89 18.21 -1.27
C LYS A 297 -25.01 18.26 -2.79
N GLY A 298 -26.22 18.10 -3.29
CA GLY A 298 -26.51 18.23 -4.72
C GLY A 298 -26.05 17.02 -5.53
N ARG A 299 -25.74 17.25 -6.81
CA ARG A 299 -25.25 16.20 -7.72
C ARG A 299 -24.37 16.77 -8.82
N TRP A 300 -23.53 15.91 -9.38
CA TRP A 300 -22.64 16.22 -10.50
C TRP A 300 -22.37 14.95 -11.32
N HIS A 301 -21.77 15.11 -12.48
CA HIS A 301 -21.52 14.02 -13.42
C HIS A 301 -20.19 14.21 -14.14
N TYR A 302 -19.62 13.10 -14.63
CA TYR A 302 -18.54 13.13 -15.60
C TYR A 302 -19.07 12.68 -16.95
N LEU A 303 -18.87 13.49 -17.98
CA LEU A 303 -19.41 13.22 -19.33
C LEU A 303 -18.99 11.86 -19.91
N GLU A 304 -17.84 11.36 -19.50
CA GLU A 304 -17.23 10.12 -19.96
C GLU A 304 -17.81 8.87 -19.29
N HIS A 305 -18.61 9.04 -18.23
CA HIS A 305 -19.13 7.96 -17.40
C HIS A 305 -20.67 7.92 -17.45
N PRO A 306 -21.31 6.75 -17.26
CA PRO A 306 -22.77 6.64 -17.34
C PRO A 306 -23.51 6.97 -16.03
N TRP A 307 -22.79 7.24 -14.95
CA TRP A 307 -23.32 7.32 -13.59
C TRP A 307 -23.27 8.76 -13.06
N TRP A 308 -24.25 9.11 -12.21
CA TRP A 308 -24.32 10.40 -11.54
C TRP A 308 -23.84 10.29 -10.09
N ALA A 309 -23.02 11.24 -9.65
CA ALA A 309 -22.66 11.40 -8.26
C ALA A 309 -23.74 12.22 -7.55
N THR A 310 -24.44 11.65 -6.58
CA THR A 310 -25.54 12.30 -5.86
C THR A 310 -25.25 12.36 -4.36
N GLU A 311 -25.89 13.29 -3.65
CA GLU A 311 -25.80 13.48 -2.20
C GLU A 311 -25.80 12.15 -1.40
N GLY A 312 -24.84 12.02 -0.48
CA GLY A 312 -24.57 10.80 0.29
C GLY A 312 -23.75 9.74 -0.46
N GLY A 313 -23.48 9.96 -1.75
CA GLY A 313 -22.73 9.04 -2.59
C GLY A 313 -21.21 9.12 -2.40
N TYR A 314 -20.53 8.04 -2.77
CA TYR A 314 -19.08 7.93 -2.83
C TYR A 314 -18.63 7.64 -4.26
N VAL A 315 -17.53 8.26 -4.67
CA VAL A 315 -16.90 8.09 -5.98
C VAL A 315 -15.43 7.74 -5.79
N PHE A 316 -14.94 6.80 -6.59
CA PHE A 316 -13.52 6.49 -6.71
C PHE A 316 -13.09 6.70 -8.16
N GLU A 317 -12.03 7.46 -8.35
CA GLU A 317 -11.45 7.76 -9.66
C GLU A 317 -10.02 7.19 -9.68
N PRO A 318 -9.73 6.24 -10.59
CA PRO A 318 -8.41 5.63 -10.65
C PRO A 318 -7.35 6.59 -11.23
N PRO A 319 -6.06 6.40 -10.90
CA PRO A 319 -4.99 7.19 -11.49
C PRO A 319 -4.99 7.12 -13.01
N GLY A 320 -4.76 8.26 -13.65
CA GLY A 320 -4.68 8.38 -15.09
C GLY A 320 -6.02 8.57 -15.81
N ASP A 321 -7.16 8.45 -15.11
CA ASP A 321 -8.48 8.75 -15.69
C ASP A 321 -8.56 10.20 -16.17
N ILE A 322 -9.25 10.41 -17.29
CA ILE A 322 -9.47 11.73 -17.89
C ILE A 322 -10.97 11.96 -17.97
N HIS A 323 -11.45 12.97 -17.26
CA HIS A 323 -12.89 13.26 -17.22
C HIS A 323 -13.21 14.75 -17.20
N THR A 324 -14.47 15.03 -17.50
CA THR A 324 -15.05 16.37 -17.62
C THR A 324 -16.18 16.52 -16.62
N LEU A 325 -15.93 17.26 -15.53
CA LEU A 325 -16.92 17.48 -14.47
C LEU A 325 -18.00 18.45 -14.95
N GLU A 326 -19.25 18.03 -14.87
CA GLU A 326 -20.43 18.87 -15.07
C GLU A 326 -21.33 18.95 -13.84
N VAL A 327 -21.89 20.14 -13.61
CA VAL A 327 -22.96 20.36 -12.63
C VAL A 327 -24.23 20.70 -13.41
N PRO A 328 -25.34 19.98 -13.20
CA PRO A 328 -26.57 20.19 -13.98
C PRO A 328 -27.29 21.48 -13.54
N GLU A 329 -28.10 22.05 -14.43
CA GLU A 329 -28.72 23.37 -14.26
C GLU A 329 -29.69 23.48 -13.07
N ASP A 330 -30.33 22.38 -12.67
CA ASP A 330 -31.25 22.31 -11.53
C ASP A 330 -30.53 22.32 -10.17
N VAL A 331 -29.20 22.13 -10.14
CA VAL A 331 -28.40 22.11 -8.92
C VAL A 331 -27.90 23.52 -8.59
N LYS A 332 -28.52 24.14 -7.59
CA LYS A 332 -28.12 25.47 -7.09
C LYS A 332 -26.75 25.47 -6.42
N GLU A 333 -26.41 24.37 -5.78
CA GLU A 333 -25.15 24.23 -5.04
C GLU A 333 -24.75 22.75 -5.01
N MET A 334 -23.54 22.47 -5.48
CA MET A 334 -22.87 21.20 -5.32
C MET A 334 -21.77 21.36 -4.26
N VAL A 335 -21.75 20.45 -3.30
CA VAL A 335 -20.70 20.36 -2.29
C VAL A 335 -20.18 18.93 -2.27
N THR A 336 -18.87 18.76 -2.46
CA THR A 336 -18.23 17.44 -2.48
C THR A 336 -16.89 17.51 -1.75
N MET A 337 -16.66 16.58 -0.82
CA MET A 337 -15.35 16.39 -0.21
C MET A 337 -14.51 15.52 -1.12
N PHE A 338 -13.31 16.00 -1.45
CA PHE A 338 -12.34 15.27 -2.25
C PHE A 338 -11.10 14.98 -1.43
N HIS A 339 -10.61 13.75 -1.52
CA HIS A 339 -9.21 13.41 -1.25
C HIS A 339 -8.54 13.16 -2.60
N VAL A 340 -7.57 14.00 -2.94
CA VAL A 340 -6.82 13.94 -4.20
C VAL A 340 -5.38 13.55 -3.90
N THR A 341 -4.96 12.39 -4.39
CA THR A 341 -3.55 11.97 -4.34
C THR A 341 -2.82 12.44 -5.58
N GLY A 342 -1.65 13.06 -5.38
CA GLY A 342 -0.86 13.67 -6.44
C GLY A 342 -1.47 14.98 -6.93
N ALA A 343 -1.33 15.23 -8.22
CA ALA A 343 -1.85 16.40 -8.91
C ALA A 343 -3.01 16.02 -9.84
N TYR A 344 -3.85 16.99 -10.18
CA TYR A 344 -4.63 16.92 -11.41
C TYR A 344 -4.14 17.92 -12.44
N ILE A 345 -4.09 17.47 -13.68
CA ILE A 345 -3.59 18.23 -14.83
C ILE A 345 -4.80 18.62 -15.66
N TYR A 346 -5.06 19.91 -15.77
CA TYR A 346 -6.07 20.42 -16.70
C TYR A 346 -5.63 20.14 -18.13
N VAL A 347 -6.54 19.63 -18.95
CA VAL A 347 -6.27 19.29 -20.35
C VAL A 347 -7.27 19.95 -21.29
N ASP A 348 -6.81 20.29 -22.49
CA ASP A 348 -7.68 20.74 -23.58
C ASP A 348 -8.44 19.56 -24.24
N PRO A 349 -9.31 19.81 -25.24
CA PRO A 349 -10.04 18.74 -25.94
C PRO A 349 -9.14 17.67 -26.60
N ASP A 350 -7.93 18.05 -27.02
CA ASP A 350 -6.95 17.17 -27.65
C ASP A 350 -6.09 16.41 -26.61
N GLY A 351 -6.27 16.70 -25.33
CA GLY A 351 -5.56 16.07 -24.22
C GLY A 351 -4.23 16.74 -23.87
N ASN A 352 -3.92 17.90 -24.43
CA ASN A 352 -2.69 18.63 -24.09
C ASN A 352 -2.81 19.28 -22.71
N PRO A 353 -1.77 19.25 -21.88
CA PRO A 353 -1.78 19.87 -20.57
C PRO A 353 -1.79 21.40 -20.68
N VAL A 354 -2.75 22.05 -20.02
CA VAL A 354 -2.89 23.51 -19.99
C VAL A 354 -2.71 24.11 -18.59
N GLY A 355 -2.64 23.27 -17.56
CA GLY A 355 -2.40 23.70 -16.19
C GLY A 355 -2.30 22.52 -15.24
N VAL A 356 -1.83 22.78 -14.02
CA VAL A 356 -1.70 21.78 -12.97
C VAL A 356 -2.26 22.34 -11.66
N GLU A 357 -2.88 21.47 -10.88
CA GLU A 357 -3.17 21.73 -9.48
C GLU A 357 -2.63 20.57 -8.64
N ASP A 358 -1.89 20.92 -7.60
CA ASP A 358 -1.34 20.01 -6.62
C ASP A 358 -1.47 20.61 -5.21
N VAL A 359 -0.88 19.93 -4.22
CA VAL A 359 -0.90 20.40 -2.83
C VAL A 359 -0.20 21.76 -2.66
N PHE A 360 0.84 22.06 -3.44
CA PHE A 360 1.59 23.30 -3.34
C PHE A 360 0.81 24.47 -3.94
N SER A 361 0.15 24.27 -5.09
CA SER A 361 -0.72 25.27 -5.68
C SER A 361 -1.95 25.56 -4.80
N LYS A 362 -2.52 24.53 -4.17
CA LYS A 362 -3.60 24.68 -3.17
C LYS A 362 -3.13 25.48 -1.96
N LEU A 363 -1.95 25.16 -1.43
CA LEU A 363 -1.36 25.87 -0.29
C LEU A 363 -1.08 27.34 -0.63
N ASP A 364 -0.51 27.63 -1.80
CA ASP A 364 -0.26 29.00 -2.25
C ASP A 364 -1.55 29.80 -2.40
N LYS A 365 -2.60 29.23 -3.02
CA LYS A 365 -3.93 29.85 -3.13
C LYS A 365 -4.53 30.12 -1.75
N ALA A 366 -4.45 29.16 -0.83
CA ALA A 366 -4.95 29.30 0.53
C ALA A 366 -4.22 30.42 1.29
N ARG A 367 -2.89 30.44 1.26
CA ARG A 367 -2.06 31.49 1.90
C ARG A 367 -2.42 32.89 1.38
N LYS A 368 -2.50 33.05 0.05
CA LYS A 368 -2.87 34.33 -0.58
C LYS A 368 -4.27 34.79 -0.18
N HIS A 369 -5.23 33.86 -0.17
CA HIS A 369 -6.61 34.18 0.20
C HIS A 369 -6.72 34.56 1.67
N TYR A 370 -6.14 33.77 2.58
CA TYR A 370 -6.19 34.02 4.02
C TYR A 370 -5.48 35.31 4.43
N GLU A 371 -4.39 35.68 3.76
CA GLU A 371 -3.80 37.01 3.88
C GLU A 371 -4.81 38.10 3.48
N ALA A 372 -5.43 37.98 2.30
CA ALA A 372 -6.34 38.99 1.75
C ALA A 372 -7.62 39.19 2.59
N VAL A 373 -8.11 38.16 3.27
CA VAL A 373 -9.31 38.23 4.13
C VAL A 373 -8.99 38.48 5.62
N GLY A 374 -7.73 38.79 5.94
CA GLY A 374 -7.29 39.20 7.27
C GLY A 374 -7.13 38.07 8.29
N LEU A 375 -7.03 36.82 7.84
CA LEU A 375 -6.65 35.67 8.68
C LEU A 375 -5.12 35.50 8.77
N GLY A 376 -4.40 36.04 7.78
CA GLY A 376 -2.94 35.93 7.64
C GLY A 376 -2.52 34.69 6.87
N ALA A 377 -1.44 34.77 6.09
CA ALA A 377 -0.96 33.67 5.28
C ALA A 377 -0.64 32.40 6.10
N SER A 378 -0.04 32.56 7.29
CA SER A 378 0.31 31.45 8.18
C SER A 378 -0.90 30.70 8.73
N PHE A 379 -2.12 31.24 8.59
CA PHE A 379 -3.34 30.50 8.93
C PHE A 379 -3.45 29.21 8.13
N ALA A 380 -2.95 29.16 6.89
CA ALA A 380 -2.97 27.93 6.08
C ALA A 380 -2.09 26.81 6.68
N ASP A 381 -1.09 27.15 7.49
CA ASP A 381 -0.10 26.19 8.00
C ASP A 381 -0.75 25.19 8.98
N GLN A 382 -1.89 25.53 9.59
CA GLN A 382 -2.64 24.61 10.46
C GLN A 382 -3.10 23.33 9.71
N PHE A 383 -3.27 23.42 8.39
CA PHE A 383 -3.70 22.31 7.53
C PHE A 383 -2.53 21.48 7.00
N VAL A 384 -1.28 21.95 7.15
CA VAL A 384 -0.11 21.31 6.54
C VAL A 384 0.35 20.11 7.35
N ARG A 385 0.66 19.00 6.67
CA ARG A 385 1.24 17.78 7.26
C ARG A 385 2.41 17.23 6.43
#